data_AF-A0A914F999-F1
#
_entry.id   AF-A0A914F999-F1
#
_cell.length_a   1.000
_cell.length_b   1.000
_cell.length_c   1.000
_cell.angle_alpha   90.00
_cell.angle_beta   90.00
_cell.angle_gamma   90.00
#
_symmetry.space_group_name_H-M   'P 1'
#
loop_
_entity.id
_entity.type
_entity.pdbx_description
1 polymer ?
#
loop_
_entity_poly.entity_id
_entity_poly.type
_entity_poly.pdbx_seq_one_letter_code
_entity_poly.pdbx_strand_id
1 'polypeptide(L)'
;MRDFDVEVMPESFKYDKEKNELKILWPGNLESSYPASWLKSRNLSSKNVRSLRQNIYLSPGKSWNKQEIEQRLQRFEHEKVMTDDKTLHDFLYAVICDGIAVLKNGPIKDKETVTKIGDRIGLIHQTHFG
;
A
#
# COMPACT_ATOMS: atom_id res chain seq x y z
N MET A 1 -6.60 26.66 1.28
CA MET A 1 -7.04 25.51 2.07
C MET A 1 -8.55 25.61 2.14
N ARG A 2 -9.33 24.59 1.76
CA ARG A 2 -10.78 24.65 1.98
C ARG A 2 -10.98 24.42 3.48
N ASP A 3 -11.59 25.38 4.16
CA ASP A 3 -11.95 25.23 5.57
C ASP A 3 -13.02 24.14 5.68
N PHE A 4 -12.70 23.07 6.39
CA PHE A 4 -13.62 21.98 6.68
C PHE A 4 -14.23 22.26 8.06
N ASP A 5 -15.54 22.50 8.09
CA ASP A 5 -16.28 22.65 9.34
C ASP A 5 -16.42 21.29 10.03
N VAL A 6 -15.79 21.13 11.20
CA VAL A 6 -15.81 19.87 11.97
C VAL A 6 -17.14 19.62 12.67
N GLU A 7 -17.97 20.66 12.81
CA GLU A 7 -19.31 20.58 13.40
C GLU A 7 -20.40 20.41 12.32
N VAL A 8 -20.01 20.27 11.04
CA VAL A 8 -20.95 20.13 9.93
C VAL A 8 -21.84 18.91 10.13
N MET A 9 -23.15 19.13 9.98
CA MET A 9 -24.16 18.08 9.98
C MET A 9 -24.83 18.03 8.60
N PRO A 10 -25.19 16.83 8.12
CA PRO A 10 -25.96 16.72 6.88
C PRO A 10 -27.35 17.34 7.07
N GLU A 11 -27.82 18.11 6.09
CA GLU A 11 -29.20 18.62 6.07
C GLU A 11 -30.19 17.48 5.81
N SER A 12 -29.83 16.55 4.92
CA SER A 12 -30.60 15.33 4.67
C SER A 12 -29.74 14.24 4.05
N PHE A 13 -30.23 13.00 4.09
CA PHE A 13 -29.62 11.88 3.39
C PHE A 13 -30.70 10.95 2.84
N LYS A 14 -30.42 10.30 1.72
CA LYS A 14 -31.31 9.32 1.09
C LYS A 14 -30.50 8.17 0.50
N TYR A 15 -31.06 6.97 0.57
CA TYR A 15 -30.50 5.81 -0.12
C TYR A 15 -31.16 5.68 -1.50
N ASP A 16 -30.35 5.83 -2.54
CA ASP A 16 -30.77 5.60 -3.93
C ASP A 16 -30.66 4.11 -4.23
N LYS A 17 -31.82 3.44 -4.33
CA LYS A 17 -31.89 2.00 -4.57
C LYS A 17 -31.45 1.60 -5.97
N GLU A 18 -31.67 2.46 -6.97
CA GLU A 18 -31.33 2.16 -8.37
C GLU A 18 -29.81 2.17 -8.57
N LYS A 19 -29.16 3.19 -8.00
CA LYS A 19 -27.70 3.34 -8.07
C LYS A 19 -26.95 2.64 -6.94
N ASN A 20 -27.68 2.12 -5.95
CA ASN A 20 -27.13 1.46 -4.76
C ASN A 20 -26.09 2.35 -4.04
N GLU A 21 -26.47 3.60 -3.79
CA GLU A 21 -25.59 4.63 -3.21
C GLU A 21 -26.32 5.45 -2.12
N LEU A 22 -25.56 5.97 -1.17
CA LEU A 22 -26.01 6.95 -0.20
C LEU A 22 -25.78 8.35 -0.75
N LYS A 23 -26.83 9.15 -0.87
CA LYS A 23 -26.77 10.58 -1.21
C LYS A 23 -26.93 11.41 0.05
N ILE A 24 -26.08 12.41 0.22
CA ILE A 24 -26.08 13.32 1.36
C ILE A 24 -26.14 14.75 0.83
N LEU A 25 -27.07 15.55 1.36
CA LEU A 25 -27.15 16.99 1.17
C LEU A 25 -26.54 17.68 2.38
N TRP A 26 -25.61 18.59 2.14
CA TRP A 26 -24.89 19.36 3.13
C TRP A 26 -25.29 20.85 3.08
N PRO A 27 -25.04 21.61 4.16
CA PRO A 27 -25.24 23.05 4.19
C PRO A 27 -24.58 23.75 3.00
N GLY A 28 -25.28 24.72 2.43
CA GLY A 28 -24.82 25.44 1.23
C GLY A 28 -25.15 24.73 -0.09
N ASN A 29 -26.15 23.83 -0.09
CA ASN A 29 -26.64 23.12 -1.28
C ASN A 29 -25.54 22.26 -1.96
N LEU A 30 -24.71 21.62 -1.14
CA LEU A 30 -23.66 20.72 -1.61
C LEU A 30 -24.14 19.28 -1.51
N GLU A 31 -24.00 18.50 -2.59
CA GLU A 31 -24.38 17.09 -2.60
C GLU A 31 -23.16 16.17 -2.70
N SER A 32 -23.24 15.01 -2.05
CA SER A 32 -22.25 13.94 -2.17
C SER A 32 -22.93 12.59 -2.32
N SER A 33 -22.34 11.70 -3.13
CA SER A 33 -22.83 10.34 -3.36
C SER A 33 -21.76 9.31 -3.04
N TYR A 34 -22.14 8.27 -2.32
CA TYR A 34 -21.24 7.21 -1.86
C TYR A 34 -21.80 5.83 -2.20
N PRO A 35 -21.14 5.06 -3.09
CA PRO A 35 -21.56 3.70 -3.40
C PRO A 35 -21.60 2.81 -2.15
N ALA A 36 -22.63 1.96 -2.02
CA ALA A 36 -22.77 1.06 -0.88
C ALA A 36 -21.58 0.10 -0.74
N SER A 37 -20.99 -0.35 -1.86
CA SER A 37 -19.77 -1.17 -1.88
C SER A 37 -18.58 -0.44 -1.26
N TRP A 38 -18.40 0.84 -1.59
CA TRP A 38 -17.34 1.69 -1.04
C TRP A 38 -17.51 1.88 0.47
N LEU A 39 -18.73 2.19 0.92
CA LEU A 39 -19.04 2.33 2.36
C LEU A 39 -18.78 1.03 3.13
N LYS A 40 -19.23 -0.12 2.60
CA LYS A 40 -18.99 -1.44 3.20
C LYS A 40 -17.50 -1.76 3.30
N SER A 41 -16.72 -1.48 2.25
CA SER A 41 -15.26 -1.69 2.23
C SER A 41 -14.51 -0.81 3.25
N ARG A 42 -15.14 0.26 3.72
CA ARG A 42 -14.54 1.26 4.63
C ARG A 42 -15.24 1.35 5.98
N ASN A 43 -16.11 0.41 6.30
CA ASN A 43 -16.83 0.36 7.55
C ASN A 43 -15.87 0.27 8.75
N LEU A 44 -15.85 1.31 9.59
CA LEU A 44 -14.96 1.42 10.75
C LEU A 44 -15.30 0.42 11.86
N SER A 45 -16.58 0.03 11.98
CA SER A 45 -17.05 -0.91 12.99
C SER A 45 -16.83 -2.37 12.60
N SER A 46 -16.51 -2.64 11.34
CA SER A 46 -16.27 -4.00 10.84
C SER A 46 -14.89 -4.49 11.26
N LYS A 47 -14.85 -5.55 12.08
CA LYS A 47 -13.60 -6.23 12.46
C LYS A 47 -12.82 -6.69 11.23
N ASN A 48 -13.51 -7.23 10.22
CA ASN A 48 -12.88 -7.71 8.98
C ASN A 48 -12.23 -6.57 8.19
N VAL A 49 -12.89 -5.43 8.07
CA VAL A 49 -12.33 -4.24 7.39
C VAL A 49 -11.12 -3.71 8.17
N ARG A 50 -11.21 -3.67 9.51
CA ARG A 50 -10.09 -3.27 10.36
C ARG A 50 -8.89 -4.19 10.19
N SER A 51 -9.09 -5.51 10.23
CA SER A 51 -8.03 -6.49 10.01
C SER A 51 -7.43 -6.41 8.60
N LEU A 52 -8.27 -6.19 7.57
CA LEU A 52 -7.79 -6.00 6.20
C LEU A 52 -6.91 -4.75 6.07
N ARG A 53 -7.34 -3.61 6.64
CA ARG A 53 -6.53 -2.38 6.67
C ARG A 53 -5.21 -2.58 7.42
N GLN A 54 -5.24 -3.29 8.55
CA GLN A 54 -4.03 -3.64 9.28
C GLN A 54 -3.10 -4.47 8.41
N ASN A 55 -3.58 -5.49 7.69
CA ASN A 55 -2.72 -6.28 6.81
C ASN A 55 -2.13 -5.47 5.64
N ILE A 56 -2.87 -4.49 5.09
CA ILE A 56 -2.41 -3.66 3.97
C ILE A 56 -1.36 -2.64 4.40
N TYR A 57 -1.55 -1.97 5.54
CA TYR A 57 -0.72 -0.84 5.97
C TYR A 57 0.27 -1.16 7.10
N LEU A 58 -0.03 -2.19 7.88
CA LEU A 58 0.70 -2.64 9.05
C LEU A 58 0.93 -4.15 8.94
N SER A 59 1.35 -4.61 7.75
CA SER A 59 1.65 -6.03 7.55
C SER A 59 2.55 -6.47 8.71
N PRO A 60 2.14 -7.45 9.51
CA PRO A 60 2.87 -7.83 10.71
C PRO A 60 4.14 -8.52 10.24
N GLY A 61 5.19 -7.72 10.03
CA GLY A 61 6.53 -8.22 9.75
C GLY A 61 6.84 -9.31 10.77
N LYS A 62 7.20 -10.50 10.30
CA LYS A 62 7.46 -11.60 11.23
C LYS A 62 8.89 -11.46 11.71
N SER A 63 9.07 -11.23 13.01
CA SER A 63 10.39 -11.29 13.61
C SER A 63 11.03 -12.66 13.37
N TRP A 64 12.34 -12.65 13.20
CA TRP A 64 13.13 -13.87 13.04
C TRP A 64 14.45 -13.75 13.77
N ASN A 65 15.00 -14.90 14.15
CA ASN A 65 16.31 -15.01 14.77
C ASN A 65 17.33 -15.65 13.82
N LYS A 66 18.55 -15.88 14.31
CA LYS A 66 19.66 -16.50 13.55
C LYS A 66 19.30 -17.87 12.95
N GLN A 67 18.48 -18.67 13.61
CA GLN A 67 18.11 -20.01 13.15
C GLN A 67 17.05 -19.95 12.04
N GLU A 68 16.22 -18.91 12.03
CA GLU A 68 15.09 -18.76 11.11
C GLU A 68 15.47 -17.99 9.84
N ILE A 69 16.43 -17.05 9.92
CA ILE A 69 16.74 -16.12 8.82
C ILE A 69 17.01 -16.84 7.50
N GLU A 70 17.77 -17.94 7.50
CA GLU A 70 18.16 -18.62 6.25
C GLU A 70 16.96 -19.21 5.51
N GLN A 71 15.97 -19.73 6.24
CA GLN A 71 14.76 -20.28 5.65
C GLN A 71 13.83 -19.18 5.13
N ARG A 72 13.89 -17.99 5.73
CA ARG A 72 13.05 -16.84 5.38
C ARG A 72 13.65 -15.97 4.31
N LEU A 73 14.97 -15.92 4.19
CA LEU A 73 15.70 -15.05 3.28
C LEU A 73 15.40 -15.42 1.82
N GLN A 74 14.41 -14.72 1.26
CA GLN A 74 13.99 -14.90 -0.13
C GLN A 74 15.08 -14.38 -1.07
N ARG A 75 15.34 -15.14 -2.13
CA ARG A 75 16.39 -14.86 -3.11
C ARG A 75 15.80 -14.81 -4.51
N PHE A 76 15.95 -13.69 -5.18
CA PHE A 76 15.40 -13.43 -6.52
C PHE A 76 16.52 -13.23 -7.53
N GLU A 77 16.24 -13.49 -8.81
CA GLU A 77 17.19 -13.18 -9.88
C GLU A 77 17.08 -11.68 -10.23
N HIS A 78 18.20 -10.97 -10.25
CA HIS A 78 18.24 -9.53 -10.52
C HIS A 78 17.50 -9.18 -11.83
N GLU A 79 17.81 -9.86 -12.93
CA GLU A 79 17.21 -9.59 -14.24
C GLU A 79 15.68 -9.72 -14.22
N LYS A 80 15.14 -10.73 -13.52
CA LYS A 80 13.68 -10.92 -13.42
C LYS A 80 13.02 -9.81 -12.63
N VAL A 81 13.61 -9.36 -11.53
CA VAL A 81 13.07 -8.21 -10.77
C VAL A 81 13.05 -6.94 -11.61
N MET A 82 14.06 -6.75 -12.46
CA MET A 82 14.15 -5.60 -13.35
C MET A 82 13.14 -5.63 -14.50
N THR A 83 12.68 -6.81 -14.93
CA THR A 83 11.91 -6.96 -16.18
C THR A 83 10.48 -7.49 -16.02
N ASP A 84 10.15 -8.13 -14.89
CA ASP A 84 8.85 -8.76 -14.64
C ASP A 84 8.17 -8.15 -13.41
N ASP A 85 6.97 -7.60 -13.59
CA ASP A 85 6.20 -6.95 -12.53
C ASP A 85 5.77 -7.94 -11.44
N LYS A 86 5.51 -9.20 -11.80
CA LYS A 86 5.15 -10.20 -10.80
C LYS A 86 6.33 -10.52 -9.89
N THR A 87 7.52 -10.69 -10.46
CA THR A 87 8.74 -10.93 -9.67
C THR A 87 9.11 -9.69 -8.84
N LEU A 88 8.94 -8.47 -9.37
CA LEU A 88 9.12 -7.25 -8.58
C LEU A 88 8.15 -7.20 -7.40
N HIS A 89 6.86 -7.48 -7.63
CA HIS A 89 5.86 -7.54 -6.56
C HIS A 89 6.28 -8.53 -5.47
N ASP A 90 6.67 -9.75 -5.85
CA ASP A 90 7.05 -10.81 -4.91
C ASP A 90 8.33 -10.42 -4.13
N PHE A 91 9.28 -9.72 -4.76
CA PHE A 91 10.46 -9.15 -4.11
C PHE A 91 10.11 -8.08 -3.06
N LEU A 92 9.28 -7.09 -3.43
CA LEU A 92 8.87 -6.03 -2.50
C LEU A 92 8.01 -6.59 -1.35
N TYR A 93 7.15 -7.56 -1.65
CA TYR A 93 6.35 -8.24 -0.64
C TYR A 93 7.22 -8.99 0.37
N ALA A 94 8.29 -9.67 -0.08
CA ALA A 94 9.26 -10.30 0.81
C ALA A 94 9.96 -9.27 1.72
N VAL A 95 10.37 -8.11 1.18
CA VAL A 95 10.94 -7.02 1.99
C VAL A 95 9.94 -6.51 3.03
N ILE A 96 8.65 -6.37 2.69
CA ILE A 96 7.61 -5.94 3.64
C ILE A 96 7.37 -6.99 4.74
N CYS A 97 7.35 -8.28 4.41
CA CYS A 97 7.03 -9.34 5.36
C CYS A 97 8.21 -9.78 6.23
N ASP A 98 9.41 -9.82 5.66
CA ASP A 98 10.63 -10.35 6.29
C ASP A 98 11.66 -9.26 6.59
N GLY A 99 11.48 -8.03 6.11
CA GLY A 99 12.41 -6.92 6.31
C GLY A 99 13.65 -6.97 5.42
N ILE A 100 13.89 -8.08 4.71
CA ILE A 100 15.06 -8.28 3.85
C ILE A 100 14.78 -9.29 2.73
N ALA A 101 15.38 -9.07 1.56
CA ALA A 101 15.43 -10.00 0.45
C ALA A 101 16.76 -9.83 -0.31
N VAL A 102 17.19 -10.85 -1.05
CA VAL A 102 18.46 -10.83 -1.78
C VAL A 102 18.21 -10.89 -3.28
N LEU A 103 18.86 -9.98 -4.03
CA LEU A 103 19.00 -10.10 -5.48
C LEU A 103 20.30 -10.86 -5.80
N LYS A 104 20.16 -11.99 -6.48
CA LYS A 104 21.27 -12.81 -6.98
C LYS A 104 21.61 -12.41 -8.41
N ASN A 105 22.83 -12.76 -8.82
CA ASN A 105 23.30 -12.63 -10.20
C ASN A 105 23.13 -11.19 -10.74
N GLY A 106 23.37 -10.21 -9.88
CA GLY A 106 23.45 -8.81 -10.28
C GLY A 106 24.66 -8.56 -11.19
N PRO A 107 24.60 -7.52 -12.04
CA PRO A 107 25.68 -7.17 -12.94
C PRO A 107 26.97 -6.86 -12.17
N ILE A 108 28.08 -7.45 -12.62
CA ILE A 108 29.40 -7.26 -12.01
C ILE A 108 30.04 -6.01 -12.62
N LYS A 109 30.58 -5.11 -11.78
CA LYS A 109 31.25 -3.85 -12.14
C LYS A 109 30.34 -2.74 -12.72
N ASP A 110 29.03 -2.88 -12.67
CA ASP A 110 28.11 -1.79 -12.99
C ASP A 110 27.86 -0.92 -11.73
N LYS A 111 28.41 0.30 -11.74
CA LYS A 111 28.28 1.26 -10.62
C LYS A 111 26.87 1.83 -10.47
N GLU A 112 26.04 1.73 -11.50
CA GLU A 112 24.67 2.27 -11.51
C GLU A 112 23.62 1.24 -11.09
N THR A 113 24.02 0.01 -10.77
CA THR A 113 23.11 -1.09 -10.44
C THR A 113 22.09 -0.70 -9.37
N VAL A 114 22.56 -0.07 -8.28
CA VAL A 114 21.68 0.37 -7.18
C VAL A 114 20.72 1.47 -7.65
N THR A 115 21.19 2.41 -8.47
CA THR A 115 20.36 3.47 -9.07
C THR A 115 19.25 2.88 -9.94
N LYS A 116 19.59 1.94 -10.83
CA LYS A 116 18.62 1.27 -11.70
C LYS A 116 17.55 0.52 -10.91
N ILE A 117 17.94 -0.18 -9.84
CA ILE A 117 16.98 -0.82 -8.92
C ILE A 117 16.10 0.24 -8.24
N GLY A 118 16.70 1.33 -7.79
CA GLY A 118 15.99 2.48 -7.23
C GLY A 118 14.92 3.01 -8.18
N ASP A 119 15.28 3.28 -9.43
CA ASP A 119 14.37 3.79 -10.48
C ASP A 119 13.26 2.78 -10.81
N ARG A 120 13.54 1.47 -10.72
CA ARG A 120 12.54 0.41 -10.93
C ARG A 120 11.49 0.36 -9.82
N ILE A 121 11.87 0.71 -8.59
CA ILE A 121 11.01 0.64 -7.41
C ILE A 121 10.33 1.99 -7.12
N GLY A 122 11.04 3.10 -7.31
CA GLY A 122 10.62 4.44 -6.95
C GLY A 122 11.76 5.45 -7.06
N LEU A 123 12.17 6.04 -5.94
CA LEU A 123 13.20 7.08 -5.87
C LEU A 123 14.22 6.74 -4.79
N ILE A 124 15.50 7.01 -5.07
CA ILE A 124 16.55 6.94 -4.05
C ILE A 124 16.47 8.19 -3.19
N HIS A 125 16.45 7.99 -1.86
CA HIS A 125 16.53 9.09 -0.91
C HIS A 125 17.98 9.56 -0.78
N GLN A 126 18.29 10.69 -1.40
CA GLN A 126 19.62 11.30 -1.35
C GLN A 126 19.96 11.79 0.06
N THR A 127 21.17 11.49 0.52
CA THR A 127 21.67 11.91 1.83
C THR A 127 22.98 12.70 1.71
N HIS A 128 23.57 13.11 2.83
CA HIS A 128 24.91 13.73 2.84
C HIS A 128 26.01 12.81 2.29
N PHE A 129 25.77 11.50 2.21
CA PHE A 129 26.71 10.51 1.68
C PHE A 129 26.58 10.27 0.17
N GLY A 130 25.65 10.96 -0.48
CA GLY A 130 25.09 10.55 -1.78
C GLY A 130 23.68 10.02 -1.62
#